data_AF-A0A7S4CC10-F1
#
_entry.id   AF-A0A7S4CC10-F1
#
_cell.length_a   1.000
_cell.length_b   1.000
_cell.length_c   1.000
_cell.angle_alpha   90.00
_cell.angle_beta   90.00
_cell.angle_gamma   90.00
#
_symmetry.space_group_name_H-M   'P 1'
#
loop_
_entity.id
_entity.type
_entity.pdbx_description
1 polymer ?
#
loop_
_entity_poly.entity_id
_entity_poly.type
_entity_poly.pdbx_seq_one_letter_code
_entity_poly.pdbx_strand_id
1 'polypeptide(L)'
;MDDDGFVALDEFLFFLKVRRLTKDPAVLARALQSSPELEMDALRTKVRLMGTFGKPVIKRNNEETRGLPCRPWIAGFCRMGAKCPRSHERGEGIRLEVEWLETDIPHINPGPPKHRQGYPIYFVTSIDTMTNQNKTNPEILQLAVVAIRGSDCTVIGKFHRWISPFKLFRRLKKGHRNLDSPAVPWPVAIEFLEKWVRAVERRERVREDDHMWVTIGNWTFKKRIPQQMAMYGGHMPYWMNRWVNLKVIFNDLYVIPPDFKTTRKAAPVKIHGIREICDFLKIPRKKRKRLFSMDDVDEIVQCTIRMMQEGAYLEYTSQNDIPLFYFIQ
;
A
#
# COMPACT_ATOMS: atom_id res chain seq x y z
N MET A 1 16.11 27.32 -38.28
CA MET A 1 15.44 26.47 -39.27
C MET A 1 16.19 25.17 -39.23
N ASP A 2 15.57 24.16 -38.62
CA ASP A 2 15.76 22.74 -38.91
C ASP A 2 14.54 22.06 -38.26
N ASP A 3 13.60 21.68 -39.13
CA ASP A 3 12.42 20.88 -38.85
C ASP A 3 12.87 19.42 -38.85
N ASP A 4 12.83 18.76 -37.69
CA ASP A 4 12.80 17.30 -37.59
C ASP A 4 12.18 16.92 -36.24
N GLY A 5 10.85 16.81 -36.22
CA GLY A 5 10.13 16.56 -34.97
C GLY A 5 8.66 16.21 -35.08
N PHE A 6 8.18 15.70 -36.23
CA PHE A 6 6.79 15.27 -36.39
C PHE A 6 6.69 14.02 -37.29
N VAL A 7 7.25 12.89 -36.82
CA VAL A 7 7.01 11.58 -37.46
C VAL A 7 6.54 10.52 -36.45
N ALA A 8 6.89 10.64 -35.17
CA ALA A 8 6.58 9.62 -34.16
C ALA A 8 5.09 9.53 -33.74
N LEU A 9 4.30 10.60 -33.94
CA LEU A 9 2.90 10.62 -33.52
C LEU A 9 1.99 9.85 -34.49
N ASP A 10 2.31 9.86 -35.79
CA ASP A 10 1.49 9.19 -36.81
C ASP A 10 1.70 7.67 -36.85
N GLU A 11 2.90 7.17 -36.52
CA GLU A 11 3.13 5.72 -36.37
C GLU A 11 2.39 5.14 -35.15
N PHE A 12 2.30 5.91 -34.05
CA PHE A 12 1.60 5.49 -32.85
C PHE A 12 0.07 5.51 -33.03
N LEU A 13 -0.46 6.52 -33.74
CA LEU A 13 -1.87 6.59 -34.10
C LEU A 13 -2.25 5.51 -35.13
N PHE A 14 -1.35 5.17 -36.05
CA PHE A 14 -1.50 4.03 -36.96
C PHE A 14 -1.61 2.72 -36.18
N PHE A 15 -0.76 2.49 -35.18
CA PHE A 15 -0.78 1.28 -34.35
C PHE A 15 -2.08 1.12 -33.54
N LEU A 16 -2.61 2.24 -33.01
CA LEU A 16 -3.90 2.25 -32.31
C LEU A 16 -5.09 2.07 -33.27
N LYS A 17 -4.99 2.55 -34.51
CA LYS A 17 -5.99 2.31 -35.58
C LYS A 17 -6.01 0.84 -36.01
N VAL A 18 -4.85 0.22 -36.22
CA VAL A 18 -4.74 -1.20 -36.62
C VAL A 18 -5.28 -2.13 -35.52
N ARG A 19 -4.98 -1.83 -34.25
CA ARG A 19 -5.46 -2.61 -33.10
C ARG A 19 -6.96 -2.47 -32.84
N ARG A 20 -7.58 -1.36 -33.25
CA ARG A 20 -9.03 -1.14 -33.16
C ARG A 20 -9.80 -1.70 -34.35
N LEU A 21 -9.18 -1.85 -35.53
CA LEU A 21 -9.92 -2.12 -36.77
C LEU A 21 -9.84 -3.55 -37.31
N THR A 22 -8.97 -4.44 -36.81
CA THR A 22 -8.91 -5.81 -37.37
C THR A 22 -8.94 -6.89 -36.28
N LYS A 23 -9.89 -7.82 -36.41
CA LYS A 23 -9.95 -9.07 -35.63
C LYS A 23 -9.27 -10.23 -36.36
N ASP A 24 -8.56 -9.95 -37.45
CA ASP A 24 -7.96 -10.96 -38.32
C ASP A 24 -6.56 -11.38 -37.77
N PRO A 25 -6.40 -12.63 -37.34
CA PRO A 25 -5.14 -13.15 -36.82
C PRO A 25 -3.97 -13.08 -37.82
N ALA A 26 -4.23 -13.10 -39.13
CA ALA A 26 -3.20 -13.10 -40.17
C ALA A 26 -2.54 -11.74 -40.38
N VAL A 27 -3.26 -10.64 -40.07
CA VAL A 27 -2.72 -9.27 -40.08
C VAL A 27 -1.86 -9.03 -38.84
N LEU A 28 -2.31 -9.56 -37.68
CA LEU A 28 -1.56 -9.49 -36.43
C LEU A 28 -0.23 -10.29 -36.51
N ALA A 29 -0.25 -11.45 -37.18
CA ALA A 29 0.92 -12.29 -37.38
C ALA A 29 2.00 -11.63 -38.26
N ARG A 30 1.61 -10.88 -39.30
CA ARG A 30 2.54 -10.14 -40.16
C ARG A 30 3.18 -8.93 -39.45
N ALA A 31 2.43 -8.24 -38.58
CA ALA A 31 2.95 -7.13 -37.78
C ALA A 31 3.94 -7.57 -36.68
N LEU A 32 3.88 -8.84 -36.25
CA LEU A 32 4.79 -9.40 -35.26
C LEU A 32 6.11 -9.91 -35.87
N GLN A 33 6.16 -10.15 -37.18
CA GLN A 33 7.37 -10.63 -37.88
C GLN A 33 8.42 -9.53 -38.11
N SER A 34 8.11 -8.25 -37.86
CA SER A 34 9.00 -7.11 -38.17
C SER A 34 9.79 -6.55 -36.98
N SER A 35 9.79 -7.18 -35.80
CA SER A 35 10.57 -6.69 -34.64
C SER A 35 11.06 -7.84 -33.73
N PRO A 36 12.33 -8.27 -33.88
CA PRO A 36 12.89 -9.41 -33.13
C PRO A 36 13.02 -9.19 -31.61
N GLU A 37 12.95 -7.95 -31.13
CA GLU A 37 13.17 -7.61 -29.71
C GLU A 37 11.93 -7.90 -28.83
N LEU A 38 10.75 -8.02 -29.41
CA LEU A 38 9.49 -8.28 -28.69
C LEU A 38 9.30 -9.75 -28.29
N GLU A 39 10.03 -10.69 -28.91
CA GLU A 39 9.91 -12.12 -28.62
C GLU A 39 10.58 -12.50 -27.29
N MET A 40 11.65 -11.80 -26.92
CA MET A 40 12.40 -12.03 -25.68
C MET A 40 11.66 -11.54 -24.42
N ASP A 41 10.86 -10.48 -24.51
CA ASP A 41 10.05 -9.99 -23.39
C ASP A 41 8.78 -10.83 -23.16
N ALA A 42 8.23 -11.43 -24.22
CA ALA A 42 7.17 -12.42 -24.11
C ALA A 42 7.66 -13.71 -23.42
N LEU A 43 8.88 -14.16 -23.73
CA LEU A 43 9.50 -15.34 -23.10
C LEU A 43 9.88 -15.09 -21.63
N ARG A 44 10.39 -13.91 -21.28
CA ARG A 44 10.68 -13.52 -19.88
C ARG A 44 9.42 -13.44 -19.01
N THR A 45 8.28 -13.07 -19.60
CA THR A 45 6.98 -13.06 -18.91
C THR A 45 6.45 -14.49 -18.65
N LYS A 46 6.75 -15.44 -19.52
CA LYS A 46 6.28 -16.84 -19.42
C LYS A 46 7.06 -17.64 -18.35
N VAL A 47 8.35 -17.40 -18.19
CA VAL A 47 9.19 -18.06 -17.17
C VAL A 47 8.87 -17.58 -15.75
N ARG A 48 8.38 -16.35 -15.58
CA ARG A 48 7.98 -15.81 -14.25
C ARG A 48 6.63 -16.33 -13.75
N LEU A 49 5.81 -16.94 -14.62
CA LEU A 49 4.49 -17.47 -14.28
C LEU A 49 4.49 -18.94 -13.83
N MET A 50 5.62 -19.66 -13.93
CA MET A 50 5.71 -21.06 -13.50
C MET A 50 6.35 -21.27 -12.12
N GLY A 51 6.69 -20.18 -11.40
CA GLY A 51 7.33 -20.23 -10.08
C GLY A 51 6.47 -19.81 -8.90
N THR A 52 5.14 -19.70 -9.03
CA THR A 52 4.29 -19.35 -7.88
C THR A 52 3.88 -20.61 -7.12
N PHE A 53 4.66 -20.96 -6.10
CA PHE A 53 4.17 -21.76 -4.98
C PHE A 53 2.85 -21.16 -4.48
N GLY A 54 1.75 -21.87 -4.75
CA GLY A 54 0.44 -21.51 -4.26
C GLY A 54 0.47 -21.49 -2.74
N LYS A 55 0.43 -20.30 -2.14
CA LYS A 55 0.07 -20.21 -0.73
C LYS A 55 -1.33 -20.81 -0.58
N PRO A 56 -1.55 -21.74 0.36
CA PRO A 56 -2.88 -22.28 0.60
C PRO A 56 -3.83 -21.12 0.91
N VAL A 57 -4.96 -21.09 0.21
CA VAL A 57 -6.10 -20.28 0.61
C VAL A 57 -6.57 -20.90 1.92
N ILE A 58 -6.08 -20.37 3.04
CA ILE A 58 -6.63 -20.67 4.36
C ILE A 58 -8.09 -20.22 4.27
N LYS A 59 -9.01 -21.17 4.08
CA LYS A 59 -10.43 -20.99 4.38
C LYS A 59 -10.48 -20.72 5.89
N ARG A 60 -10.37 -19.46 6.31
CA ARG A 60 -10.70 -19.10 7.69
C ARG A 60 -12.13 -19.55 7.92
N ASN A 61 -12.40 -20.22 9.03
CA ASN A 61 -13.76 -20.58 9.40
C ASN A 61 -14.64 -19.32 9.29
N ASN A 62 -15.69 -19.39 8.48
CA ASN A 62 -16.55 -18.24 8.20
C ASN A 62 -17.15 -17.65 9.49
N GLU A 63 -17.27 -18.46 10.55
CA GLU A 63 -17.76 -18.06 11.87
C GLU A 63 -16.92 -16.98 12.54
N GLU A 64 -15.58 -17.04 12.48
CA GLU A 64 -14.70 -16.04 13.13
C GLU A 64 -14.82 -14.64 12.54
N THR A 65 -15.32 -14.53 11.30
CA THR A 65 -15.47 -13.25 10.61
C THR A 65 -16.92 -12.78 10.49
N ARG A 66 -17.86 -13.57 11.02
CA ARG A 66 -19.28 -13.24 10.97
C ARG A 66 -19.54 -11.99 11.82
N GLY A 67 -20.25 -11.02 11.25
CA GLY A 67 -20.53 -9.74 11.92
C GLY A 67 -19.36 -8.75 11.96
N LEU A 68 -18.16 -9.11 11.50
CA LEU A 68 -17.09 -8.11 11.32
C LEU A 68 -17.41 -7.18 10.15
N PRO A 69 -16.89 -5.94 10.15
CA PRO A 69 -17.09 -4.98 9.08
C PRO A 69 -16.71 -5.51 7.68
N CYS A 70 -17.57 -5.27 6.70
CA CYS A 70 -17.33 -5.66 5.32
C CYS A 70 -16.50 -4.61 4.59
N ARG A 71 -15.19 -4.87 4.54
CA ARG A 71 -14.15 -4.08 3.85
C ARG A 71 -14.56 -3.59 2.47
N PRO A 72 -14.98 -4.48 1.56
CA PRO A 72 -15.35 -4.06 0.23
C PRO A 72 -16.61 -3.19 0.28
N TRP A 73 -17.60 -3.54 1.12
CA TRP A 73 -18.85 -2.78 1.28
C TRP A 73 -18.59 -1.35 1.74
N ILE A 74 -17.73 -1.16 2.75
CA ILE A 74 -17.34 0.17 3.22
C ILE A 74 -16.61 0.94 2.11
N ALA A 75 -15.75 0.28 1.34
CA ALA A 75 -15.10 0.86 0.17
C ALA A 75 -16.07 1.12 -1.02
N GLY A 76 -17.35 0.79 -0.87
CA GLY A 76 -18.44 1.09 -1.81
C GLY A 76 -19.07 -0.13 -2.49
N PHE A 77 -18.51 -1.34 -2.34
CA PHE A 77 -19.04 -2.53 -3.01
C PHE A 77 -18.69 -3.85 -2.35
N CYS A 78 -19.68 -4.74 -2.22
CA CYS A 78 -19.44 -6.13 -1.86
C CYS A 78 -19.93 -7.11 -2.95
N ARG A 79 -19.03 -8.01 -3.39
CA ARG A 79 -19.36 -9.11 -4.32
C ARG A 79 -20.47 -10.02 -3.83
N MET A 80 -20.60 -10.18 -2.53
CA MET A 80 -21.60 -11.07 -1.94
C MET A 80 -22.94 -10.37 -1.72
N GLY A 81 -22.99 -9.02 -1.79
CA GLY A 81 -24.20 -8.25 -1.51
C GLY A 81 -24.83 -8.69 -0.17
N ALA A 82 -26.14 -8.90 -0.16
CA ALA A 82 -26.88 -9.39 1.01
C ALA A 82 -26.42 -10.77 1.54
N LYS A 83 -25.72 -11.58 0.73
CA LYS A 83 -25.19 -12.90 1.14
C LYS A 83 -23.84 -12.80 1.84
N CYS A 84 -23.32 -11.59 2.09
CA CYS A 84 -22.04 -11.46 2.78
C CYS A 84 -22.18 -11.90 4.25
N PRO A 85 -21.29 -12.73 4.78
CA PRO A 85 -21.31 -13.08 6.21
C PRO A 85 -20.84 -11.92 7.11
N ARG A 86 -20.32 -10.85 6.52
CA ARG A 86 -19.80 -9.65 7.21
C ARG A 86 -20.88 -8.58 7.34
N SER A 87 -20.71 -7.70 8.31
CA SER A 87 -21.58 -6.55 8.53
C SER A 87 -21.60 -5.61 7.33
N HIS A 88 -22.80 -5.25 6.90
CA HIS A 88 -23.09 -4.25 5.87
C HIS A 88 -23.81 -3.03 6.48
N GLU A 89 -23.63 -2.81 7.78
CA GLU A 89 -24.30 -1.74 8.50
C GLU A 89 -23.99 -0.36 7.89
N ARG A 90 -25.02 0.47 7.76
CA ARG A 90 -24.92 1.82 7.22
C ARG A 90 -24.08 2.69 8.16
N GLY A 91 -23.19 3.51 7.61
CA GLY A 91 -22.34 4.39 8.42
C GLY A 91 -21.21 3.71 9.20
N GLU A 92 -21.10 2.38 9.15
CA GLU A 92 -20.06 1.61 9.86
C GLU A 92 -18.65 2.09 9.50
N GLY A 93 -18.41 2.40 8.23
CA GLY A 93 -17.12 2.92 7.76
C GLY A 93 -16.72 4.26 8.40
N ILE A 94 -17.68 5.18 8.55
CA ILE A 94 -17.46 6.49 9.18
C ILE A 94 -17.22 6.29 10.67
N ARG A 95 -18.05 5.48 11.33
CA ARG A 95 -17.92 5.18 12.75
C ARG A 95 -16.53 4.62 13.08
N LEU A 96 -16.04 3.67 12.27
CA LEU A 96 -14.71 3.06 12.46
C LEU A 96 -13.57 4.06 12.20
N GLU A 97 -13.73 4.96 11.23
CA GLU A 97 -12.76 6.03 10.93
C GLU A 97 -12.67 7.01 12.10
N VAL A 98 -13.81 7.54 12.57
CA VAL A 98 -13.86 8.44 13.73
C VAL A 98 -13.30 7.76 14.98
N GLU A 99 -13.76 6.55 15.29
CA GLU A 99 -13.26 5.77 16.43
C GLU A 99 -11.73 5.61 16.37
N TRP A 100 -11.14 5.33 15.20
CA TRP A 100 -9.69 5.17 15.07
C TRP A 100 -8.91 6.48 15.16
N LEU A 101 -9.45 7.56 14.60
CA LEU A 101 -8.85 8.90 14.67
C LEU A 101 -8.81 9.43 16.11
N GLU A 102 -9.86 9.14 16.89
CA GLU A 102 -9.99 9.59 18.29
C GLU A 102 -9.29 8.66 19.30
N THR A 103 -9.08 7.38 18.95
CA THR A 103 -8.40 6.43 19.85
C THR A 103 -6.90 6.69 19.87
N ASP A 104 -6.31 6.99 21.02
CA ASP A 104 -4.85 7.07 21.15
C ASP A 104 -4.14 5.74 20.80
N ILE A 105 -2.93 5.85 20.25
CA ILE A 105 -2.07 4.68 20.08
C ILE A 105 -1.36 4.46 21.42
N PRO A 106 -1.54 3.29 22.07
CA PRO A 106 -0.93 3.06 23.38
C PRO A 106 0.58 3.23 23.33
N HIS A 107 1.12 4.05 24.23
CA HIS A 107 2.56 4.15 24.44
C HIS A 107 3.02 2.96 25.29
N ILE A 108 3.75 2.03 24.67
CA ILE A 108 4.25 0.83 25.37
C ILE A 108 5.39 1.18 26.33
N ASN A 109 6.16 2.22 26.01
CA ASN A 109 7.13 2.85 26.90
C ASN A 109 7.16 4.34 26.57
N PRO A 110 6.73 5.25 27.46
CA PRO A 110 6.94 6.67 27.24
C PRO A 110 8.44 6.97 27.36
N GLY A 111 8.99 7.70 26.40
CA GLY A 111 10.39 8.11 26.43
C GLY A 111 10.93 8.56 25.08
N PRO A 112 11.95 9.43 25.06
CA PRO A 112 12.60 9.85 23.83
C PRO A 112 13.33 8.68 23.16
N PRO A 113 13.69 8.79 21.88
CA PRO A 113 14.57 7.81 21.25
C PRO A 113 15.93 7.77 21.95
N LYS A 114 16.60 6.61 21.93
CA LYS A 114 17.93 6.45 22.55
C LYS A 114 19.02 7.24 21.83
N HIS A 115 18.84 7.45 20.53
CA HIS A 115 19.70 8.30 19.70
C HIS A 115 18.88 9.41 19.07
N ARG A 116 19.50 10.58 18.89
CA ARG A 116 18.92 11.67 18.13
C ARG A 116 18.64 11.18 16.71
N GLN A 117 17.37 11.23 16.33
CA GLN A 117 16.92 10.84 15.00
C GLN A 117 17.34 11.89 13.96
N GLY A 118 17.56 11.44 12.71
CA GLY A 118 18.00 12.30 11.62
C GLY A 118 16.92 13.23 11.08
N TYR A 119 15.65 12.88 11.28
CA TYR A 119 14.50 13.63 10.76
C TYR A 119 13.55 14.03 11.88
N PRO A 120 12.89 15.20 11.78
CA PRO A 120 11.97 15.67 12.80
C PRO A 120 10.61 14.96 12.76
N ILE A 121 10.20 14.42 11.61
CA ILE A 121 8.90 13.75 11.44
C ILE A 121 9.04 12.42 10.69
N TYR A 122 8.30 11.41 11.17
CA TYR A 122 8.16 10.10 10.54
C TYR A 122 6.69 9.82 10.23
N PHE A 123 6.34 9.68 8.96
CA PHE A 123 5.02 9.26 8.49
C PHE A 123 5.00 7.74 8.32
N VAL A 124 4.40 7.05 9.27
CA VAL A 124 4.20 5.60 9.23
C VAL A 124 2.92 5.29 8.46
N THR A 125 2.99 4.43 7.44
CA THR A 125 1.81 4.10 6.63
C THR A 125 1.59 2.62 6.45
N SER A 126 0.31 2.25 6.34
CA SER A 126 -0.17 0.96 5.89
C SER A 126 -1.29 1.16 4.88
N ILE A 127 -1.46 0.19 3.99
CA ILE A 127 -2.54 0.17 3.01
C ILE A 127 -3.23 -1.20 3.03
N ASP A 128 -4.52 -1.19 2.70
CA ASP A 128 -5.24 -2.41 2.41
C ASP A 128 -5.62 -2.49 0.94
N THR A 129 -5.57 -3.69 0.36
CA THR A 129 -5.86 -3.90 -1.05
C THR A 129 -6.81 -5.05 -1.27
N MET A 130 -7.60 -4.98 -2.33
CA MET A 130 -8.42 -6.08 -2.80
C MET A 130 -8.09 -6.43 -4.24
N THR A 131 -8.10 -7.72 -4.55
CA THR A 131 -7.92 -8.22 -5.91
C THR A 131 -9.24 -8.67 -6.52
N ASN A 132 -9.30 -8.70 -7.85
CA ASN A 132 -10.36 -9.44 -8.53
C ASN A 132 -10.23 -10.97 -8.34
N GLN A 133 -11.21 -11.74 -8.83
CA GLN A 133 -11.19 -13.21 -8.74
C GLN A 133 -9.98 -13.82 -9.45
N ASN A 134 -9.49 -13.17 -10.50
CA ASN A 134 -8.31 -13.59 -11.26
C ASN A 134 -7.00 -13.14 -10.59
N LYS A 135 -7.06 -12.52 -9.40
CA LYS A 135 -5.93 -11.95 -8.66
C LYS A 135 -5.11 -10.92 -9.45
N THR A 136 -5.64 -10.38 -10.54
CA THR A 136 -4.99 -9.36 -11.35
C THR A 136 -5.41 -7.97 -10.88
N ASN A 137 -4.49 -6.99 -10.97
CA ASN A 137 -4.72 -5.57 -10.70
C ASN A 137 -5.41 -5.29 -9.34
N PRO A 138 -4.73 -5.54 -8.21
CA PRO A 138 -5.23 -5.14 -6.90
C PRO A 138 -5.41 -3.63 -6.83
N GLU A 139 -6.50 -3.22 -6.20
CA GLU A 139 -6.81 -1.82 -5.93
C GLU A 139 -6.75 -1.57 -4.43
N ILE A 140 -6.23 -0.41 -4.04
CA ILE A 140 -6.19 0.06 -2.66
C ILE A 140 -7.62 0.39 -2.22
N LEU A 141 -8.03 -0.14 -1.07
CA LEU A 141 -9.33 0.12 -0.46
C LEU A 141 -9.23 1.01 0.78
N GLN A 142 -8.06 1.05 1.40
CA GLN A 142 -7.83 1.79 2.63
C GLN A 142 -6.39 2.31 2.67
N LEU A 143 -6.24 3.55 3.12
CA LEU A 143 -4.95 4.21 3.35
C LEU A 143 -4.96 4.80 4.75
N ALA A 144 -3.99 4.41 5.57
CA ALA A 144 -3.80 4.95 6.91
C ALA A 144 -2.36 5.47 7.06
N VAL A 145 -2.21 6.63 7.69
CA VAL A 145 -0.93 7.28 7.97
C VAL A 145 -0.95 7.82 9.39
N VAL A 146 0.15 7.66 10.11
CA VAL A 146 0.38 8.21 11.45
C VAL A 146 1.69 8.98 11.43
N ALA A 147 1.65 10.21 11.94
CA ALA A 147 2.83 11.05 12.09
C ALA A 147 3.42 10.88 13.49
N ILE A 148 4.74 10.64 13.57
CA ILE A 148 5.52 10.55 14.79
C ILE A 148 6.56 11.66 14.79
N ARG A 149 6.69 12.41 15.89
CA ARG A 149 7.79 13.36 16.07
C ARG A 149 9.06 12.61 16.47
N GLY A 150 10.15 12.86 15.74
CA GLY A 150 11.42 12.15 15.91
C GLY A 150 12.16 12.47 17.20
N SER A 151 11.91 13.61 17.85
CA SER A 151 12.63 14.04 19.06
C SER A 151 12.17 13.35 20.34
N ASP A 152 10.90 12.97 20.41
CA ASP A 152 10.26 12.47 21.63
C ASP A 152 9.38 11.23 21.39
N CYS A 153 9.35 10.71 20.15
CA CYS A 153 8.53 9.59 19.72
C CYS A 153 7.02 9.80 19.96
N THR A 154 6.54 11.04 20.03
CA THR A 154 5.12 11.33 20.23
C THR A 154 4.33 11.17 18.94
N VAL A 155 3.12 10.62 19.04
CA VAL A 155 2.17 10.59 17.92
C VAL A 155 1.54 11.97 17.81
N ILE A 156 1.79 12.66 16.70
CA ILE A 156 1.36 14.04 16.50
C ILE A 156 0.17 14.16 15.56
N GLY A 157 -0.22 13.09 14.88
CA GLY A 157 -1.41 13.11 14.04
C GLY A 157 -1.71 11.79 13.37
N LYS A 158 -2.95 11.66 12.93
CA LYS A 158 -3.44 10.54 12.15
C LYS A 158 -4.17 11.02 10.91
N PHE A 159 -4.07 10.23 9.85
CA PHE A 159 -4.83 10.38 8.63
C PHE A 159 -5.36 9.03 8.19
N HIS A 160 -6.58 9.02 7.70
CA HIS A 160 -7.21 7.83 7.16
C HIS A 160 -8.17 8.20 6.03
N ARG A 161 -8.23 7.37 4.99
CA ARG A 161 -9.31 7.39 4.00
C ARG A 161 -9.70 5.99 3.54
N TRP A 162 -11.00 5.82 3.35
CA TRP A 162 -11.57 4.77 2.51
C TRP A 162 -11.42 5.12 1.04
N ILE A 163 -11.03 4.15 0.21
CA ILE A 163 -10.74 4.37 -1.21
C ILE A 163 -11.69 3.53 -2.06
N SER A 164 -12.35 4.21 -2.99
CA SER A 164 -13.28 3.64 -3.96
C SER A 164 -12.50 2.99 -5.12
N PRO A 165 -12.56 1.65 -5.31
CA PRO A 165 -11.82 0.96 -6.37
C PRO A 165 -12.39 1.18 -7.78
N PHE A 166 -11.65 1.84 -8.66
CA PHE A 166 -12.05 2.18 -10.03
C PHE A 166 -12.48 0.99 -10.89
N LYS A 167 -11.63 -0.05 -11.01
CA LYS A 167 -11.86 -1.14 -11.98
C LYS A 167 -12.84 -2.18 -11.43
N LEU A 168 -12.79 -2.45 -10.13
CA LEU A 168 -13.68 -3.41 -9.48
C LEU A 168 -15.16 -2.97 -9.53
N PHE A 169 -15.45 -1.67 -9.64
CA PHE A 169 -16.81 -1.14 -9.78
C PHE A 169 -17.45 -1.26 -11.17
N ARG A 170 -16.65 -1.35 -12.25
CA ARG A 170 -17.17 -1.21 -13.62
C ARG A 170 -18.11 -2.32 -14.09
N ARG A 171 -18.17 -3.48 -13.41
CA ARG A 171 -18.91 -4.67 -13.89
C ARG A 171 -20.06 -5.12 -12.96
N LEU A 172 -20.66 -4.21 -12.21
CA LEU A 172 -21.51 -4.60 -11.07
C LEU A 172 -23.01 -4.56 -11.31
N LYS A 173 -23.69 -5.58 -10.78
CA LYS A 173 -25.16 -5.72 -10.70
C LYS A 173 -25.75 -4.80 -9.62
N LYS A 174 -27.03 -4.43 -9.78
CA LYS A 174 -27.84 -3.73 -8.76
C LYS A 174 -27.88 -4.56 -7.46
N GLY A 175 -27.76 -3.92 -6.30
CA GLY A 175 -27.76 -4.59 -4.97
C GLY A 175 -26.39 -4.95 -4.38
N HIS A 176 -25.29 -4.72 -5.12
CA HIS A 176 -23.93 -4.95 -4.62
C HIS A 176 -23.20 -3.66 -4.21
N ARG A 177 -23.78 -2.50 -4.53
CA ARG A 177 -23.20 -1.18 -4.28
C ARG A 177 -23.68 -0.64 -2.93
N ASN A 178 -22.77 -0.05 -2.19
CA ASN A 178 -23.06 0.75 -1.01
C ASN A 178 -23.05 2.22 -1.45
N LEU A 179 -24.25 2.80 -1.60
CA LEU A 179 -24.38 4.20 -1.98
C LEU A 179 -24.02 5.16 -0.84
N ASP A 180 -24.04 4.66 0.40
CA ASP A 180 -23.67 5.40 1.62
C ASP A 180 -22.20 5.19 2.00
N SER A 181 -21.37 4.77 1.04
CA SER A 181 -19.96 4.55 1.28
C SER A 181 -19.24 5.88 1.53
N PRO A 182 -18.38 5.97 2.57
CA PRO A 182 -17.53 7.13 2.78
C PRO A 182 -16.30 7.15 1.85
N ALA A 183 -16.16 6.15 0.98
CA ALA A 183 -14.96 5.98 0.18
C ALA A 183 -14.87 7.02 -0.94
N VAL A 184 -13.70 7.64 -1.05
CA VAL A 184 -13.41 8.63 -2.11
C VAL A 184 -12.56 8.00 -3.22
N PRO A 185 -12.60 8.53 -4.45
CA PRO A 185 -11.67 8.11 -5.49
C PRO A 185 -10.21 8.34 -5.06
N TRP A 186 -9.31 7.51 -5.57
CA TRP A 186 -7.89 7.56 -5.20
C TRP A 186 -7.23 8.95 -5.36
N PRO A 187 -7.44 9.71 -6.45
CA PRO A 187 -6.86 11.06 -6.58
C PRO A 187 -7.27 12.01 -5.46
N VAL A 188 -8.55 11.94 -5.04
CA VAL A 188 -9.08 12.75 -3.94
C VAL A 188 -8.45 12.36 -2.60
N ALA A 189 -8.23 11.06 -2.37
CA ALA A 189 -7.56 10.59 -1.16
C ALA A 189 -6.10 11.09 -1.07
N ILE A 190 -5.38 11.12 -2.20
CA ILE A 190 -4.00 11.63 -2.26
C ILE A 190 -3.95 13.14 -2.04
N GLU A 191 -4.86 13.91 -2.65
CA GLU A 191 -4.94 15.36 -2.41
C GLU A 191 -5.20 15.67 -0.93
N PHE A 192 -6.09 14.92 -0.28
CA PHE A 192 -6.32 15.05 1.15
C PHE A 192 -5.09 14.67 1.99
N LEU A 193 -4.34 13.64 1.58
CA LEU A 193 -3.11 13.25 2.27
C LEU A 193 -2.05 14.35 2.15
N GLU A 194 -1.83 14.92 0.97
CA GLU A 194 -0.86 16.00 0.76
C GLU A 194 -1.20 17.25 1.58
N LYS A 195 -2.48 17.64 1.60
CA LYS A 195 -2.96 18.74 2.45
C LYS A 195 -2.72 18.46 3.93
N TRP A 196 -2.94 17.22 4.37
CA TRP A 196 -2.71 16.82 5.75
C TRP A 196 -1.20 16.80 6.11
N VAL A 197 -0.34 16.27 5.24
CA VAL A 197 1.13 16.30 5.41
C VAL A 197 1.62 17.73 5.57
N ARG A 198 1.22 18.64 4.67
CA ARG A 198 1.58 20.06 4.74
C ARG A 198 1.05 20.75 6.00
N ALA A 199 -0.10 20.32 6.51
CA ALA A 199 -0.62 20.85 7.77
C ALA A 199 0.23 20.40 8.97
N VAL A 200 0.64 19.13 8.98
CA VAL A 200 1.55 18.58 10.00
C VAL A 200 2.90 19.30 9.94
N GLU A 201 3.50 19.44 8.76
CA GLU A 201 4.79 20.12 8.58
C GLU A 201 4.77 21.57 9.09
N ARG A 202 3.73 22.33 8.73
CA ARG A 202 3.56 23.71 9.20
C ARG A 202 3.40 23.80 10.72
N ARG A 203 2.62 22.88 11.31
CA ARG A 203 2.39 22.86 12.76
C ARG A 203 3.68 22.54 13.53
N GLU A 204 4.48 21.60 13.02
CA GLU A 204 5.77 21.24 13.61
C GLU A 204 6.93 22.17 13.19
N ARG A 205 6.66 23.16 12.34
CA ARG A 205 7.63 24.15 11.83
C ARG A 205 8.86 23.49 11.16
N VAL A 206 8.64 22.39 10.45
CA VAL A 206 9.67 21.70 9.68
C VAL A 206 9.64 22.16 8.23
N ARG A 207 10.77 22.00 7.51
CA ARG A 207 10.81 22.29 6.07
C ARG A 207 9.99 21.26 5.32
N GLU A 208 9.44 21.65 4.17
CA GLU A 208 8.92 20.68 3.20
C GLU A 208 10.06 19.68 2.92
N ASP A 209 9.75 18.39 3.05
CA ASP A 209 10.64 17.25 2.80
C ASP A 209 11.58 16.86 3.94
N ASP A 210 11.54 17.59 5.06
CA ASP A 210 12.26 17.21 6.27
C ASP A 210 11.47 16.17 7.07
N HIS A 211 11.16 15.05 6.40
CA HIS A 211 10.39 13.95 6.95
C HIS A 211 10.74 12.62 6.27
N MET A 212 10.42 11.51 6.93
CA MET A 212 10.59 10.17 6.37
C MET A 212 9.30 9.39 6.34
N TRP A 213 9.14 8.59 5.29
CA TRP A 213 8.07 7.61 5.20
C TRP A 213 8.52 6.25 5.72
N VAL A 214 7.72 5.64 6.58
CA VAL A 214 8.01 4.35 7.19
C VAL A 214 6.93 3.34 6.82
N THR A 215 7.34 2.17 6.36
CA THR A 215 6.45 1.04 6.11
C THR A 215 7.04 -0.23 6.68
N ILE A 216 6.20 -1.23 6.93
CA ILE A 216 6.71 -2.56 7.30
C ILE A 216 7.58 -3.17 6.21
N GLY A 217 7.38 -2.82 4.94
CA GLY A 217 8.27 -3.22 3.86
C GLY A 217 7.87 -2.73 2.48
N ASN A 218 8.67 -3.08 1.48
CA ASN A 218 8.67 -2.45 0.16
C ASN A 218 7.37 -2.57 -0.65
N TRP A 219 6.44 -3.46 -0.27
CA TRP A 219 5.26 -3.73 -1.09
C TRP A 219 4.35 -2.52 -1.27
N THR A 220 4.22 -1.67 -0.26
CA THR A 220 3.38 -0.45 -0.31
C THR A 220 3.88 0.52 -1.38
N PHE A 221 5.12 1.01 -1.24
CA PHE A 221 5.67 2.04 -2.13
C PHE A 221 6.31 1.51 -3.42
N LYS A 222 6.92 0.32 -3.41
CA LYS A 222 7.55 -0.25 -4.61
C LYS A 222 6.53 -0.85 -5.59
N LYS A 223 5.35 -1.26 -5.10
CA LYS A 223 4.39 -2.01 -5.91
C LYS A 223 2.99 -1.43 -5.91
N ARG A 224 2.37 -1.24 -4.75
CA ARG A 224 0.91 -0.97 -4.70
C ARG A 224 0.54 0.45 -5.06
N ILE A 225 1.22 1.42 -4.49
CA ILE A 225 0.96 2.82 -4.82
C ILE A 225 1.29 3.08 -6.29
N PRO A 226 2.45 2.71 -6.86
CA PRO A 226 2.71 2.89 -8.29
C PRO A 226 1.66 2.24 -9.19
N GLN A 227 1.24 1.01 -8.85
CA GLN A 227 0.16 0.34 -9.59
C GLN A 227 -1.15 1.13 -9.52
N GLN A 228 -1.51 1.65 -8.35
CA GLN A 228 -2.71 2.46 -8.16
C GLN A 228 -2.63 3.79 -8.93
N MET A 229 -1.49 4.49 -8.89
CA MET A 229 -1.24 5.72 -9.64
C MET A 229 -1.41 5.49 -11.15
N ALA A 230 -0.78 4.44 -11.67
CA ALA A 230 -0.87 4.08 -13.09
C ALA A 230 -2.31 3.74 -13.53
N MET A 231 -3.17 3.25 -12.63
CA MET A 231 -4.58 3.01 -12.98
C MET A 231 -5.39 4.30 -13.15
N TYR A 232 -4.97 5.38 -12.52
CA TYR A 232 -5.65 6.67 -12.53
C TYR A 232 -4.93 7.74 -13.37
N GLY A 233 -3.80 7.40 -14.00
CA GLY A 233 -3.00 8.35 -14.78
C GLY A 233 -2.33 9.44 -13.95
N GLY A 234 -2.05 9.17 -12.66
CA GLY A 234 -1.43 10.14 -11.75
C GLY A 234 0.09 9.98 -11.66
N HIS A 235 0.77 11.05 -11.21
CA HIS A 235 2.20 11.04 -10.92
C HIS A 235 2.48 10.67 -9.47
N MET A 236 3.50 9.84 -9.23
CA MET A 236 3.93 9.50 -7.88
C MET A 236 4.35 10.76 -7.12
N PRO A 237 3.83 11.04 -5.91
CA PRO A 237 4.29 12.15 -5.12
C PRO A 237 5.78 11.99 -4.81
N TYR A 238 6.55 13.06 -4.94
CA TYR A 238 8.02 13.00 -4.85
C TYR A 238 8.49 12.43 -3.50
N TRP A 239 7.74 12.70 -2.41
CA TRP A 239 8.02 12.23 -1.06
C TRP A 239 7.80 10.71 -0.87
N MET A 240 7.14 10.03 -1.82
CA MET A 240 6.98 8.57 -1.81
C MET A 240 8.13 7.79 -2.50
N ASN A 241 9.17 8.48 -2.97
CA ASN A 241 10.25 7.84 -3.72
C ASN A 241 11.30 7.15 -2.86
N ARG A 242 11.40 7.50 -1.57
CA ARG A 242 12.32 6.88 -0.62
C ARG A 242 11.60 6.59 0.68
N TRP A 243 11.90 5.46 1.30
CA TRP A 243 11.24 5.07 2.54
C TRP A 243 12.12 4.20 3.43
N VAL A 244 11.75 4.15 4.70
CA VAL A 244 12.22 3.17 5.68
C VAL A 244 11.39 1.91 5.55
N ASN A 245 12.06 0.79 5.32
CA ASN A 245 11.52 -0.56 5.41
C ASN A 245 11.89 -1.06 6.80
N LEU A 246 10.92 -1.01 7.72
CA LEU A 246 11.15 -1.31 9.14
C LEU A 246 11.72 -2.72 9.35
N LYS A 247 11.41 -3.69 8.47
CA LYS A 247 11.99 -5.04 8.55
C LYS A 247 13.48 -5.08 8.28
N VAL A 248 14.01 -4.18 7.44
CA VAL A 248 15.45 -4.14 7.18
C VAL A 248 16.15 -3.71 8.46
N ILE A 249 15.79 -2.52 8.97
CA ILE A 249 16.32 -2.00 10.24
C ILE A 249 16.15 -3.00 11.39
N PHE A 250 15.00 -3.68 11.47
CA PHE A 250 14.77 -4.69 12.50
C PHE A 250 15.75 -5.87 12.39
N ASN A 251 15.90 -6.45 11.19
CA ASN A 251 16.78 -7.62 11.02
C ASN A 251 18.27 -7.25 11.15
N ASP A 252 18.61 -5.97 10.97
CA ASP A 252 19.98 -5.47 11.17
C ASP A 252 20.26 -5.18 12.65
N LEU A 253 19.26 -4.69 13.40
CA LEU A 253 19.40 -4.34 14.81
C LEU A 253 19.33 -5.55 15.75
N TYR A 254 18.47 -6.53 15.47
CA TYR A 254 18.19 -7.64 16.39
C TYR A 254 18.75 -8.97 15.92
N VAL A 255 19.46 -9.65 16.81
CA VAL A 255 19.83 -11.06 16.65
C VAL A 255 18.62 -11.91 17.01
N ILE A 256 17.99 -12.52 16.00
CA ILE A 256 16.79 -13.35 16.20
C ILE A 256 17.21 -14.75 16.66
N PRO A 257 16.72 -15.24 17.81
CA PRO A 257 17.00 -16.59 18.27
C PRO A 257 16.56 -17.67 17.27
N PRO A 258 17.32 -18.78 17.11
CA PRO A 258 16.95 -19.85 16.18
C PRO A 258 15.60 -20.52 16.46
N ASP A 259 15.16 -20.51 17.72
CA ASP A 259 13.91 -21.09 18.20
C ASP A 259 12.72 -20.10 18.13
N PHE A 260 12.96 -18.85 17.73
CA PHE A 260 11.89 -17.86 17.57
C PHE A 260 10.91 -18.31 16.48
N LYS A 261 9.62 -18.36 16.83
CA LYS A 261 8.55 -18.82 15.95
C LYS A 261 8.36 -17.87 14.77
N THR A 262 9.00 -18.19 13.64
CA THR A 262 8.76 -17.49 12.37
C THR A 262 7.96 -18.35 11.41
N THR A 263 7.35 -17.69 10.43
CA THR A 263 6.59 -18.33 9.37
C THR A 263 7.45 -19.08 8.35
N ARG A 264 8.79 -19.00 8.45
CA ARG A 264 9.73 -19.67 7.54
C ARG A 264 10.93 -20.26 8.28
N LYS A 265 11.21 -21.54 8.03
CA LYS A 265 12.40 -22.24 8.54
C LYS A 265 13.61 -21.98 7.64
N ALA A 266 14.09 -20.74 7.55
CA ALA A 266 15.31 -20.40 6.82
C ALA A 266 16.40 -19.94 7.81
N ALA A 267 17.65 -20.30 7.55
CA ALA A 267 18.82 -19.84 8.30
C ALA A 267 19.61 -18.82 7.44
N PRO A 268 19.99 -17.64 7.99
CA PRO A 268 19.59 -17.12 9.29
C PRO A 268 18.08 -16.79 9.34
N VAL A 269 17.48 -16.92 10.54
CA VAL A 269 16.07 -16.62 10.77
C VAL A 269 15.83 -15.13 10.51
N LYS A 270 14.89 -14.79 9.63
CA LYS A 270 14.52 -13.40 9.31
C LYS A 270 13.05 -13.15 9.56
N ILE A 271 12.73 -12.00 10.13
CA ILE A 271 11.34 -11.55 10.28
C ILE A 271 10.78 -11.03 8.94
N HIS A 272 9.54 -11.44 8.63
CA HIS A 272 8.88 -11.16 7.36
C HIS A 272 7.65 -10.26 7.45
N GLY A 273 7.05 -10.11 8.63
CA GLY A 273 5.87 -9.27 8.81
C GLY A 273 5.73 -8.65 10.20
N ILE A 274 4.80 -7.71 10.30
CA ILE A 274 4.58 -6.92 11.52
C ILE A 274 4.27 -7.78 12.75
N ARG A 275 3.51 -8.87 12.59
CA ARG A 275 3.14 -9.77 13.70
C ARG A 275 4.35 -10.38 14.39
N GLU A 276 5.32 -10.83 13.61
CA GLU A 276 6.55 -11.43 14.14
C GLU A 276 7.40 -10.37 14.87
N ILE A 277 7.44 -9.13 14.35
CA ILE A 277 8.10 -8.01 15.04
C ILE A 277 7.40 -7.71 16.37
N CYS A 278 6.06 -7.61 16.38
CA CYS A 278 5.33 -7.36 17.62
C CYS A 278 5.56 -8.46 18.65
N ASP A 279 5.52 -9.73 18.23
CA ASP A 279 5.75 -10.87 19.10
C ASP A 279 7.17 -10.83 19.68
N PHE A 280 8.18 -10.45 18.89
CA PHE A 280 9.57 -10.32 19.35
C PHE A 280 9.74 -9.16 20.34
N LEU A 281 9.20 -7.99 20.02
CA LEU A 281 9.28 -6.78 20.85
C LEU A 281 8.29 -6.79 22.04
N LYS A 282 7.55 -7.90 22.22
CA LYS A 282 6.52 -8.06 23.27
C LYS A 282 5.45 -6.95 23.23
N ILE A 283 5.10 -6.51 22.02
CA ILE A 283 4.07 -5.49 21.77
C ILE A 283 2.70 -6.18 21.78
N PRO A 284 1.77 -5.80 22.68
CA PRO A 284 0.44 -6.39 22.71
C PRO A 284 -0.29 -6.12 21.39
N ARG A 285 -0.62 -7.19 20.67
CA ARG A 285 -1.36 -7.08 19.42
C ARG A 285 -2.81 -6.73 19.70
N LYS A 286 -3.36 -5.80 18.91
CA LYS A 286 -4.80 -5.53 18.96
C LYS A 286 -5.53 -6.79 18.50
N LYS A 287 -6.52 -7.26 19.28
CA LYS A 287 -7.48 -8.24 18.75
C LYS A 287 -8.06 -7.62 17.49
N ARG A 288 -7.93 -8.30 16.35
CA ARG A 288 -8.31 -7.73 15.04
C ARG A 288 -9.82 -7.57 14.94
N LYS A 289 -10.33 -6.50 15.54
CA LYS A 289 -11.73 -6.09 15.48
C LYS A 289 -11.99 -5.28 14.20
N ARG A 290 -10.97 -4.58 13.66
CA ARG A 290 -11.10 -3.65 12.53
C ARG A 290 -10.51 -4.25 11.25
N LEU A 291 -9.32 -4.87 11.29
CA LEU A 291 -8.76 -5.75 10.23
C LEU A 291 -8.53 -5.09 8.84
N PHE A 292 -7.60 -4.14 8.74
CA PHE A 292 -7.20 -3.52 7.46
C PHE A 292 -5.79 -2.90 7.56
N SER A 293 -5.66 -1.61 7.30
CA SER A 293 -4.44 -0.81 7.44
C SER A 293 -4.39 -0.02 8.75
N MET A 294 -5.52 0.29 9.40
CA MET A 294 -5.56 1.00 10.69
C MET A 294 -4.88 0.22 11.83
N ASP A 295 -5.31 -1.03 12.08
CA ASP A 295 -4.70 -1.86 13.12
C ASP A 295 -3.22 -2.13 12.81
N ASP A 296 -2.90 -2.42 11.54
CA ASP A 296 -1.54 -2.71 11.10
C ASP A 296 -0.65 -1.44 11.24
N VAL A 297 -1.13 -0.22 10.93
CA VAL A 297 -0.34 1.00 11.08
C VAL A 297 -0.10 1.33 12.56
N ASP A 298 -1.08 1.11 13.44
CA ASP A 298 -0.89 1.28 14.89
C ASP A 298 0.17 0.31 15.43
N GLU A 299 0.20 -0.94 14.95
CA GLU A 299 1.22 -1.92 15.29
C GLU A 299 2.60 -1.48 14.76
N ILE A 300 2.69 -1.01 13.51
CA ILE A 300 3.95 -0.51 12.93
C ILE A 300 4.44 0.71 13.71
N VAL A 301 3.58 1.64 14.11
CA VAL A 301 3.93 2.81 14.94
C VAL A 301 4.54 2.37 16.26
N GLN A 302 3.90 1.44 16.97
CA GLN A 302 4.40 0.93 18.24
C GLN A 302 5.78 0.25 18.07
N CYS A 303 5.96 -0.55 17.03
CA CYS A 303 7.26 -1.14 16.72
C CYS A 303 8.31 -0.07 16.39
N THR A 304 7.95 0.93 15.59
CA THR A 304 8.83 2.03 15.19
C THR A 304 9.34 2.79 16.41
N ILE A 305 8.43 3.22 17.30
CA ILE A 305 8.77 3.92 18.54
C ILE A 305 9.66 3.04 19.43
N ARG A 306 9.27 1.78 19.63
CA ARG A 306 10.04 0.86 20.48
C ARG A 306 11.46 0.66 19.96
N MET A 307 11.61 0.49 18.65
CA MET A 307 12.92 0.34 18.02
C MET A 307 13.77 1.60 18.18
N MET A 308 13.22 2.80 17.95
CA MET A 308 13.94 4.07 18.17
C MET A 308 14.40 4.22 19.64
N GLN A 309 13.57 3.81 20.59
CA GLN A 309 13.88 3.82 22.02
C GLN A 309 14.94 2.77 22.43
N GLU A 310 15.09 1.70 21.65
CA GLU A 310 16.13 0.67 21.89
C GLU A 310 17.45 0.97 21.18
N GLY A 311 17.49 1.99 20.31
CA GLY A 311 18.70 2.43 19.61
C GLY A 311 18.66 2.31 18.09
N ALA A 312 17.50 2.03 17.49
CA ALA A 312 17.37 2.12 16.05
C ALA A 312 17.56 3.56 15.58
N TYR A 313 18.46 3.75 14.62
CA TYR A 313 18.53 4.96 13.81
C TYR A 313 17.77 4.71 12.52
N LEU A 314 16.72 5.49 12.24
CA LEU A 314 15.93 5.29 11.04
C LEU A 314 16.52 6.05 9.86
N GLU A 315 16.94 5.30 8.84
CA GLU A 315 17.47 5.82 7.58
C GLU A 315 16.77 5.18 6.37
N TYR A 316 16.94 5.79 5.19
CA TYR A 316 16.33 5.27 3.96
C TYR A 316 16.95 3.93 3.59
N THR A 317 16.16 2.88 3.67
CA THR A 317 16.58 1.52 3.29
C THR A 317 16.14 1.11 1.89
N SER A 318 15.32 1.94 1.23
CA SER A 318 14.71 1.61 -0.05
C SER A 318 14.26 2.85 -0.81
N GLN A 319 14.28 2.73 -2.13
CA GLN A 319 13.84 3.75 -3.07
C GLN A 319 13.18 3.12 -4.29
N ASN A 320 12.41 3.91 -5.04
CA ASN A 320 11.97 3.53 -6.37
C ASN A 320 13.11 3.71 -7.36
N ASP A 321 13.32 2.71 -8.22
CA ASP A 321 14.34 2.72 -9.27
C ASP A 321 13.87 3.48 -10.53
N ILE A 322 12.63 3.97 -10.53
CA ILE A 322 12.00 4.61 -11.69
C ILE A 322 12.25 6.13 -11.59
N PRO A 323 12.90 6.76 -12.59
CA PRO A 323 13.06 8.21 -12.63
C PRO A 323 11.68 8.88 -12.55
N LEU A 324 11.59 9.99 -11.81
CA LEU A 324 10.38 10.82 -11.59
C LEU A 324 9.62 11.21 -12.88
N PHE A 325 10.21 11.00 -14.06
CA PHE A 325 9.71 11.44 -15.37
C PHE A 325 8.86 10.40 -16.14
N TYR A 326 8.78 9.14 -15.71
CA TYR A 326 8.10 8.10 -16.50
C TYR A 326 6.62 7.88 -16.13
N PHE A 327 5.79 8.93 -16.15
CA PHE A 327 4.33 8.78 -16.23
C PHE A 327 3.67 9.94 -16.99
N ILE A 328 4.31 10.46 -18.03
CA ILE A 328 3.65 11.33 -19.02
C ILE A 328 3.30 10.42 -20.20
N GLN A 329 2.03 10.00 -20.29
CA GLN A 329 1.43 9.42 -21.49
C GLN A 329 0.00 9.92 -21.64
#